data_AF-A0AAU0T7W0-F1
#
_entry.id   AF-A0AAU0T7W0-F1
#
_cell.length_a   1.000
_cell.length_b   1.000
_cell.length_c   1.000
_cell.angle_alpha   90.00
_cell.angle_beta   90.00
_cell.angle_gamma   90.00
#
_symmetry.space_group_name_H-M   'P 1'
#
loop_
_entity.id
_entity.type
_entity.pdbx_description
1 polymer ?
#
loop_
_entity_poly.entity_id
_entity_poly.type
_entity_poly.pdbx_seq_one_letter_code
_entity_poly.pdbx_strand_id
1 'polypeptide(L)'
;MAYISVAPLSIAWGVSSVVINYIPKLWVKPSRGPIWEINRRTGLVTLFDYDNNGEYKKNGTIGELTAPFYEFDAYIATIPDRQGLSMNVLYIAHRYRDIVINFRPLFAPGEGQLCCALWDFLQNYMDTSRPLPDLPRYEQYRHLDPATAEYDRKTRRNPRFWIDMDDATFEQELYDMRGKIDQIDTFQRPNLMARYVEYVD
;
A
#
# COMPACT_ATOMS: atom_id res chain seq x y z
N MET A 1 2.67 -4.63 61.72
CA MET A 1 3.40 -5.20 60.57
C MET A 1 2.42 -6.04 59.76
N ALA A 2 1.82 -5.48 58.70
CA ALA A 2 0.93 -6.24 57.83
C ALA A 2 1.79 -7.05 56.84
N TYR A 3 1.68 -8.38 56.88
CA TYR A 3 2.34 -9.26 55.92
C TYR A 3 1.61 -9.18 54.57
N ILE A 4 2.24 -8.55 53.59
CA ILE A 4 1.74 -8.55 52.21
C ILE A 4 2.11 -9.90 51.61
N SER A 5 1.12 -10.79 51.45
CA SER A 5 1.32 -12.08 50.79
C SER A 5 1.53 -11.86 49.29
N VAL A 6 2.75 -12.13 48.81
CA VAL A 6 3.14 -12.01 47.39
C VAL A 6 2.77 -13.26 46.58
N ALA A 7 2.45 -14.36 47.26
CA ALA A 7 2.13 -15.65 46.65
C ALA A 7 0.98 -15.61 45.61
N PRO A 8 -0.15 -14.89 45.81
CA PRO A 8 -1.21 -14.83 44.81
C PRO A 8 -0.75 -14.12 43.53
N LEU A 9 0.10 -13.10 43.65
CA LEU A 9 0.65 -12.36 42.50
C LEU A 9 1.63 -13.22 41.70
N SER A 10 2.48 -13.99 42.39
CA SER A 10 3.41 -14.91 41.74
C SER A 10 2.68 -16.04 40.99
N ILE A 11 1.61 -16.59 41.56
CA ILE A 11 0.78 -17.60 40.89
C ILE A 11 0.09 -17.02 39.66
N ALA A 12 -0.52 -15.84 39.78
CA ALA A 12 -1.17 -15.16 38.65
C ALA A 12 -0.18 -14.84 37.52
N TRP A 13 1.04 -14.42 37.86
CA TRP A 13 2.11 -14.17 36.89
C TRP A 13 2.57 -15.46 36.21
N GLY A 14 2.76 -16.55 36.97
CA GLY A 14 3.12 -17.86 36.43
C GLY A 14 2.08 -18.40 35.46
N VAL A 15 0.80 -18.35 35.82
CA VAL A 15 -0.31 -18.77 34.94
C VAL A 15 -0.36 -17.91 33.67
N SER A 16 -0.23 -16.58 33.82
CA SER A 16 -0.21 -15.66 32.67
C SER A 16 0.98 -15.95 31.75
N SER A 17 2.18 -16.18 32.29
CA SER A 17 3.37 -16.54 31.52
C SER A 17 3.19 -17.85 30.76
N VAL A 18 2.57 -18.86 31.37
CA VAL A 18 2.29 -20.13 30.70
C VAL A 18 1.30 -19.93 29.54
N VAL A 19 0.22 -19.20 29.77
CA VAL A 19 -0.80 -18.94 28.74
C VAL A 19 -0.22 -18.16 27.56
N ILE A 20 0.61 -17.14 27.82
CA ILE A 20 1.23 -16.31 26.78
C ILE A 20 2.25 -17.10 25.96
N ASN A 21 3.13 -17.87 26.61
CA ASN A 21 4.25 -18.53 25.93
C ASN A 21 3.85 -19.87 25.28
N TYR A 22 2.93 -20.63 25.89
CA TYR A 22 2.59 -21.98 25.43
C TYR A 22 1.25 -22.07 24.70
N ILE A 23 0.41 -21.02 24.76
CA ILE A 23 -0.86 -20.99 24.05
C ILE A 23 -1.00 -19.69 23.23
N PRO A 24 -0.05 -19.40 22.31
CA PRO A 24 -0.10 -18.17 21.52
C PRO A 24 -1.37 -18.06 20.67
N LYS A 25 -2.00 -19.19 20.31
CA LYS A 25 -3.26 -19.23 19.54
C LYS A 25 -4.45 -18.57 20.24
N LEU A 26 -4.43 -18.41 21.58
CA LEU A 26 -5.52 -17.73 22.30
C LEU A 26 -5.52 -16.21 22.05
N TRP A 27 -4.36 -15.62 21.76
CA TRP A 27 -4.17 -14.16 21.69
C TRP A 27 -3.68 -13.70 20.32
N VAL A 28 -2.94 -14.56 19.60
CA VAL A 28 -2.44 -14.33 18.25
C VAL A 28 -3.36 -15.03 17.28
N LYS A 29 -4.28 -14.27 16.68
CA LYS A 29 -5.03 -14.72 15.51
C LYS A 29 -4.18 -14.45 14.27
N PRO A 30 -4.02 -15.41 13.35
CA PRO A 30 -3.32 -15.15 12.10
C PRO A 30 -3.98 -13.98 11.36
N SER A 31 -3.18 -13.19 10.64
CA SER A 31 -3.71 -12.12 9.81
C SER A 31 -4.69 -12.72 8.79
N ARG A 32 -5.77 -11.99 8.50
CA ARG A 32 -6.85 -12.51 7.65
C ARG A 32 -6.41 -12.77 6.21
N GLY A 33 -5.28 -12.20 5.79
CA GLY A 33 -4.73 -12.31 4.44
C GLY A 33 -4.59 -10.94 3.79
N PRO A 34 -4.30 -10.88 2.48
CA PRO A 34 -4.26 -9.62 1.74
C PRO A 34 -5.65 -8.99 1.68
N ILE A 35 -5.73 -7.66 1.75
CA ILE A 35 -7.00 -6.92 1.67
C ILE A 35 -7.35 -6.63 0.21
N TRP A 36 -6.35 -6.27 -0.59
CA TRP A 36 -6.47 -6.00 -2.01
C TRP A 36 -5.15 -6.33 -2.71
N GLU A 37 -5.21 -6.56 -4.02
CA GLU A 37 -4.07 -6.79 -4.91
C GLU A 37 -4.18 -5.86 -6.13
N ILE A 38 -3.06 -5.31 -6.56
CA ILE A 38 -2.95 -4.53 -7.79
C ILE A 38 -1.93 -5.22 -8.69
N ASN A 39 -2.40 -5.73 -9.82
CA ASN A 39 -1.60 -6.58 -10.69
C ASN A 39 -1.27 -5.86 -12.00
N ARG A 40 -0.01 -5.42 -12.14
CA ARG A 40 0.52 -4.76 -13.34
C ARG A 40 0.37 -5.60 -14.61
N ARG A 41 0.54 -6.93 -14.52
CA ARG A 41 0.52 -7.81 -15.71
C ARG A 41 -0.86 -7.97 -16.30
N THR A 42 -1.89 -8.06 -15.45
CA THR A 42 -3.28 -8.21 -15.90
C THR A 42 -3.98 -6.85 -16.04
N GLY A 43 -3.46 -5.80 -15.40
CA GLY A 43 -4.13 -4.49 -15.33
C GLY A 43 -5.33 -4.49 -14.38
N LEU A 44 -5.47 -5.51 -13.54
CA LEU A 44 -6.61 -5.72 -12.67
C LEU A 44 -6.30 -5.33 -11.22
N VAL A 45 -7.33 -4.84 -10.54
CA VAL A 45 -7.38 -4.62 -9.11
C VAL A 45 -8.36 -5.63 -8.52
N THR A 46 -7.90 -6.41 -7.53
CA THR A 46 -8.71 -7.41 -6.83
C THR A 46 -8.89 -6.99 -5.38
N LEU A 47 -10.12 -6.92 -4.90
CA LEU A 47 -10.46 -6.74 -3.50
C LEU A 47 -10.90 -8.08 -2.91
N PHE A 48 -10.34 -8.43 -1.75
CA PHE A 48 -10.68 -9.66 -1.03
C PHE A 48 -11.75 -9.35 0.03
N ASP A 49 -12.97 -9.80 -0.21
CA ASP A 49 -14.09 -9.68 0.72
C ASP A 49 -14.13 -10.85 1.71
N TYR A 50 -13.68 -10.58 2.93
CA TYR A 50 -13.67 -11.55 4.03
C TYR A 50 -15.00 -11.62 4.80
N ASP A 51 -15.97 -10.77 4.52
CA ASP A 51 -17.33 -10.99 5.04
C ASP A 51 -18.07 -11.93 4.09
N ASN A 52 -18.01 -11.66 2.76
CA ASN A 52 -18.67 -12.43 1.70
C ASN A 52 -20.08 -12.89 2.12
N ASN A 53 -20.92 -11.93 2.54
CA ASN A 53 -22.26 -12.17 3.08
C ASN A 53 -22.34 -13.23 4.21
N GLY A 54 -21.29 -13.32 5.03
CA GLY A 54 -21.14 -14.26 6.13
C GLY A 54 -20.65 -15.66 5.72
N GLU A 55 -20.34 -15.90 4.44
CA GLU A 55 -19.83 -17.20 3.97
C GLU A 55 -18.43 -17.50 4.49
N TYR A 56 -17.59 -16.50 4.70
CA TYR A 56 -16.24 -16.72 5.24
C TYR A 56 -16.28 -17.37 6.62
N LYS A 57 -17.20 -16.96 7.50
CA LYS A 57 -17.35 -17.57 8.83
C LYS A 57 -17.97 -18.97 8.79
N LYS A 58 -18.77 -19.27 7.76
CA LYS A 58 -19.47 -20.56 7.61
C LYS A 58 -18.58 -21.61 6.93
N ASN A 59 -17.99 -21.24 5.80
CA ASN A 59 -17.31 -22.15 4.87
C ASN A 59 -15.83 -21.81 4.67
N GLY A 60 -15.35 -20.66 5.17
CA GLY A 60 -13.97 -20.21 4.97
C GLY A 60 -13.69 -19.60 3.59
N THR A 61 -14.72 -19.45 2.74
CA THR A 61 -14.59 -18.91 1.38
C THR A 61 -14.46 -17.39 1.41
N ILE A 62 -13.39 -16.88 0.79
CA ILE A 62 -13.14 -15.45 0.63
C ILE A 62 -13.76 -15.03 -0.70
N GLY A 63 -14.57 -13.97 -0.67
CA GLY A 63 -15.10 -13.37 -1.89
C GLY A 63 -14.01 -12.58 -2.62
N GLU A 64 -14.04 -12.58 -3.95
CA GLU A 64 -13.10 -11.80 -4.77
C GLU A 64 -13.88 -10.86 -5.68
N LEU A 65 -13.56 -9.57 -5.61
CA LEU A 65 -14.12 -8.54 -6.47
C LEU A 65 -12.99 -7.97 -7.34
N THR A 66 -13.03 -8.28 -8.63
CA THR A 66 -12.00 -7.84 -9.58
C THR A 66 -12.56 -6.81 -10.56
N ALA A 67 -11.78 -5.77 -10.83
CA ALA A 67 -12.07 -4.74 -11.82
C ALA A 67 -10.80 -4.18 -12.49
N PRO A 68 -10.88 -3.66 -13.73
CA PRO A 68 -9.75 -3.01 -14.38
C PRO A 68 -9.32 -1.72 -13.69
N PHE A 69 -8.01 -1.45 -13.62
CA PHE A 69 -7.47 -0.28 -12.92
C PHE A 69 -7.95 1.07 -13.48
N TYR A 70 -8.19 1.18 -14.79
CA TYR A 70 -8.66 2.43 -15.41
C TYR A 70 -10.11 2.80 -15.02
N GLU A 71 -10.84 1.90 -14.37
CA GLU A 71 -12.18 2.18 -13.82
C GLU A 71 -12.14 2.78 -12.41
N PHE A 72 -10.94 2.93 -11.82
CA PHE A 72 -10.75 3.54 -10.52
C PHE A 72 -10.32 5.00 -10.64
N ASP A 73 -10.94 5.85 -9.84
CA ASP A 73 -10.57 7.26 -9.65
C ASP A 73 -9.95 7.47 -8.26
N ALA A 74 -8.98 8.37 -8.18
CA ALA A 74 -8.31 8.70 -6.94
C ALA A 74 -9.03 9.82 -6.18
N TYR A 75 -9.13 9.66 -4.86
CA TYR A 75 -9.71 10.62 -3.94
C TYR A 75 -8.74 10.87 -2.78
N ILE A 76 -8.66 12.12 -2.34
CA ILE A 76 -7.92 12.47 -1.13
C ILE A 76 -8.95 12.68 -0.02
N ALA A 77 -8.89 11.86 1.01
CA ALA A 77 -9.67 12.08 2.22
C ALA A 77 -8.77 12.67 3.30
N THR A 78 -9.21 13.80 3.86
CA THR A 78 -8.56 14.42 5.01
C THR A 78 -9.17 13.86 6.28
N ILE A 79 -8.32 13.30 7.13
CA ILE A 79 -8.70 12.70 8.42
C ILE A 79 -7.96 13.47 9.51
N PRO A 80 -8.61 13.91 10.58
CA PRO A 80 -7.91 14.54 11.70
C PRO A 80 -7.05 13.51 12.44
N ASP A 81 -5.83 13.89 12.79
CA ASP A 81 -5.02 13.14 13.75
C ASP A 81 -5.55 13.34 15.19
N ARG A 82 -4.93 12.68 16.18
CA ARG A 82 -5.33 12.82 17.60
C ARG A 82 -5.13 14.24 18.15
N GLN A 83 -4.34 15.08 17.49
CA GLN A 83 -4.02 16.46 17.85
C GLN A 83 -4.84 17.47 17.02
N GLY A 84 -5.69 17.01 16.10
CA GLY A 84 -6.50 17.85 15.21
C GLY A 84 -5.79 18.30 13.94
N LEU A 85 -4.59 17.78 13.64
CA LEU A 85 -3.87 18.05 12.40
C LEU A 85 -4.51 17.32 11.23
N SER A 86 -4.68 18.04 10.12
CA SER A 86 -5.21 17.48 8.87
C SER A 86 -4.23 16.50 8.26
N MET A 87 -4.62 15.23 8.20
CA MET A 87 -3.82 14.18 7.56
C MET A 87 -4.52 13.67 6.31
N ASN A 88 -3.85 13.78 5.17
CA ASN A 88 -4.39 13.32 3.90
C ASN A 88 -4.03 11.86 3.66
N VAL A 89 -5.00 11.11 3.16
CA VAL A 89 -4.84 9.70 2.78
C VAL A 89 -5.41 9.52 1.37
N LEU A 90 -4.67 8.78 0.55
CA LEU A 90 -5.13 8.35 -0.76
C LEU A 90 -6.15 7.22 -0.63
N TYR A 91 -7.28 7.41 -1.30
CA TYR A 91 -8.26 6.38 -1.60
C TYR A 91 -8.35 6.24 -3.11
N ILE A 92 -8.65 5.04 -3.59
CA ILE A 92 -9.16 4.86 -4.95
C ILE A 92 -10.56 4.25 -4.85
N ALA A 93 -11.51 4.80 -5.60
CA ALA A 93 -12.86 4.28 -5.66
C ALA A 93 -13.16 3.82 -7.08
N HIS A 94 -13.85 2.70 -7.19
CA HIS A 94 -14.33 2.21 -8.47
C HIS A 94 -15.51 3.06 -8.93
N ARG A 95 -15.52 3.45 -10.20
CA ARG A 95 -16.50 4.40 -10.72
C ARG A 95 -17.95 3.89 -10.71
N TYR A 96 -18.13 2.61 -11.00
CA TYR A 96 -19.47 2.02 -11.22
C TYR A 96 -19.95 1.11 -10.09
N ARG A 97 -19.12 0.84 -9.08
CA ARG A 97 -19.37 -0.15 -8.04
C ARG A 97 -18.93 0.42 -6.71
N ASP A 98 -19.59 0.03 -5.64
CA ASP A 98 -19.22 0.42 -4.27
C ASP A 98 -17.97 -0.34 -3.80
N ILE A 99 -16.83 0.00 -4.40
CA ILE A 99 -15.51 -0.57 -4.12
C ILE A 99 -14.60 0.61 -3.82
N VAL A 100 -14.11 0.69 -2.59
CA VAL A 100 -13.20 1.74 -2.14
C VAL A 100 -12.00 1.11 -1.47
N ILE A 101 -10.80 1.45 -1.93
CA ILE A 101 -9.53 0.94 -1.42
C ILE A 101 -8.80 2.05 -0.69
N ASN A 102 -8.41 1.76 0.56
CA ASN A 102 -7.66 2.67 1.43
C ASN A 102 -6.16 2.35 1.37
N PHE A 103 -5.34 3.33 1.02
CA PHE A 103 -3.87 3.19 0.94
C PHE A 103 -3.11 3.54 2.23
N ARG A 104 -3.79 3.93 3.31
CA ARG A 104 -3.18 4.15 4.63
C ARG A 104 -2.28 3.01 5.12
N PRO A 105 -2.55 1.72 4.84
CA PRO A 105 -1.64 0.65 5.25
C PRO A 105 -0.28 0.67 4.53
N LEU A 106 -0.20 1.28 3.34
CA LEU A 106 1.05 1.39 2.59
C LEU A 106 1.84 2.66 2.90
N PHE A 107 1.13 3.76 3.14
CA PHE A 107 1.74 5.07 3.31
C PHE A 107 1.18 5.77 4.54
N ALA A 108 2.08 6.40 5.30
CA ALA A 108 1.69 7.23 6.41
C ALA A 108 0.80 8.38 5.92
N PRO A 109 -0.33 8.66 6.57
CA PRO A 109 -1.12 9.86 6.33
C PRO A 109 -0.21 11.10 6.39
N GLY A 110 -0.37 12.01 5.45
CA GLY A 110 0.61 13.06 5.23
C GLY A 110 0.05 14.29 4.53
N GLU A 111 0.96 15.01 3.89
CA GLU A 111 0.64 16.11 3.00
C GLU A 111 -0.12 15.63 1.76
N GLY A 112 -0.93 16.51 1.16
CA GLY A 112 -1.68 16.18 -0.06
C GLY A 112 -0.76 15.79 -1.22
N GLN A 113 0.44 16.40 -1.26
CA GLN A 113 1.45 16.14 -2.30
C GLN A 113 1.93 14.69 -2.30
N LEU A 114 2.06 14.07 -1.11
CA LEU A 114 2.42 12.66 -1.00
C LEU A 114 1.30 11.74 -1.54
N CYS A 115 0.03 12.14 -1.38
CA CYS A 115 -1.09 11.41 -1.98
C CYS A 115 -1.05 11.49 -3.51
N CYS A 116 -0.73 12.67 -4.06
CA CYS A 116 -0.53 12.88 -5.49
C CYS A 116 0.65 12.04 -6.04
N ALA A 117 1.79 12.04 -5.32
CA ALA A 117 2.95 11.23 -5.68
C ALA A 117 2.65 9.73 -5.67
N LEU A 118 1.90 9.26 -4.68
CA LEU A 118 1.48 7.86 -4.61
C LEU A 118 0.52 7.50 -5.76
N TRP A 119 -0.40 8.40 -6.12
CA TRP A 119 -1.28 8.19 -7.26
C TRP A 119 -0.50 8.13 -8.59
N ASP A 120 0.45 9.03 -8.80
CA ASP A 120 1.36 9.00 -9.95
C ASP A 120 2.20 7.72 -9.98
N PHE A 121 2.69 7.28 -8.82
CA PHE A 121 3.42 6.03 -8.69
C PHE A 121 2.56 4.83 -9.12
N LEU A 122 1.31 4.76 -8.66
CA LEU A 122 0.38 3.68 -9.02
C LEU A 122 0.07 3.67 -10.51
N GLN A 123 -0.18 4.84 -11.11
CA GLN A 123 -0.40 4.96 -12.56
C GLN A 123 0.82 4.48 -13.36
N ASN A 124 2.04 4.91 -12.99
CA ASN A 124 3.27 4.46 -13.65
C ASN A 124 3.57 2.98 -13.41
N TYR A 125 3.20 2.45 -12.23
CA TYR A 125 3.32 1.03 -11.92
C TYR A 125 2.34 0.20 -12.76
N MET A 126 1.11 0.69 -13.00
CA MET A 126 0.11 -0.02 -13.80
C MET A 126 0.30 0.14 -15.30
N ASP A 127 1.03 1.16 -15.74
CA ASP A 127 1.38 1.36 -17.15
C ASP A 127 2.47 0.37 -17.59
N THR A 128 2.05 -0.64 -18.35
CA THR A 128 2.95 -1.67 -18.92
C THR A 128 3.75 -1.16 -20.12
N SER A 129 3.43 0.01 -20.67
CA SER A 129 4.17 0.59 -21.80
C SER A 129 5.48 1.26 -21.37
N ARG A 130 5.62 1.55 -20.07
CA ARG A 130 6.77 2.22 -19.46
C ARG A 130 7.53 1.26 -18.55
N PRO A 131 8.84 1.47 -18.32
CA PRO A 131 9.57 0.72 -17.32
C PRO A 131 8.94 0.89 -15.93
N LEU A 132 9.17 -0.07 -15.04
CA LEU A 132 8.79 0.00 -13.65
C LEU A 132 9.35 1.27 -13.01
N PRO A 133 8.58 1.93 -12.11
CA PRO A 133 9.12 2.98 -11.26
C PRO A 133 10.40 2.53 -10.59
N ASP A 134 11.42 3.38 -10.57
CA ASP A 134 12.71 2.96 -10.05
C ASP A 134 12.74 2.98 -8.52
N LEU A 135 12.89 1.81 -7.90
CA LEU A 135 12.94 1.65 -6.46
C LEU A 135 13.95 0.55 -6.07
N PRO A 136 14.66 0.69 -4.94
CA PRO A 136 15.56 -0.36 -4.44
C PRO A 136 14.90 -1.73 -4.33
N ARG A 137 13.63 -1.78 -3.91
CA ARG A 137 12.86 -3.03 -3.77
C ARG A 137 12.65 -3.76 -5.10
N TYR A 138 12.51 -3.01 -6.20
CA TYR A 138 12.23 -3.57 -7.52
C TYR A 138 13.48 -4.02 -8.26
N GLU A 139 14.67 -3.61 -7.84
CA GLU A 139 15.95 -3.94 -8.51
C GLU A 139 16.06 -5.44 -8.86
N GLN A 140 15.76 -6.31 -7.88
CA GLN A 140 15.80 -7.77 -8.06
C GLN A 140 14.78 -8.31 -9.07
N TYR A 141 13.69 -7.58 -9.33
CA TYR A 141 12.59 -8.00 -10.19
C TYR A 141 12.56 -7.28 -11.54
N ARG A 142 13.40 -6.25 -11.76
CA ARG A 142 13.40 -5.44 -13.01
C ARG A 142 13.53 -6.29 -14.27
N HIS A 143 14.36 -7.33 -14.21
CA HIS A 143 14.57 -8.26 -15.33
C HIS A 143 13.35 -9.14 -15.66
N LEU A 144 12.38 -9.25 -14.76
CA LEU A 144 11.14 -10.02 -14.96
C LEU A 144 10.04 -9.22 -15.66
N ASP A 145 10.18 -7.90 -15.77
CA ASP A 145 9.26 -7.01 -16.49
C ASP A 145 9.81 -6.70 -17.89
N PRO A 146 9.14 -7.13 -18.99
CA PRO A 146 9.67 -6.99 -20.34
C PRO A 146 9.99 -5.54 -20.75
N ALA A 147 9.11 -4.59 -20.41
CA ALA A 147 9.29 -3.17 -20.73
C ALA A 147 10.50 -2.59 -19.99
N THR A 148 10.66 -2.95 -18.72
CA THR A 148 11.81 -2.56 -17.89
C THR A 148 13.10 -3.19 -18.40
N ALA A 149 13.09 -4.48 -18.72
CA ALA A 149 14.28 -5.18 -19.21
C ALA A 149 14.77 -4.63 -20.55
N GLU A 150 13.87 -4.27 -21.46
CA GLU A 150 14.23 -3.62 -22.72
C GLU A 150 14.80 -2.22 -22.50
N TYR A 151 14.18 -1.44 -21.61
CA TYR A 151 14.64 -0.10 -21.24
C TYR A 151 16.04 -0.14 -20.61
N ASP A 152 16.28 -1.05 -19.66
CA ASP A 152 17.56 -1.22 -18.98
C ASP A 152 18.66 -1.67 -19.97
N ARG A 153 18.33 -2.54 -20.94
CA ARG A 153 19.25 -2.93 -22.02
C ARG A 153 19.62 -1.76 -22.93
N LYS A 154 18.65 -0.90 -23.29
CA LYS A 154 18.87 0.29 -24.13
C LYS A 154 19.73 1.33 -23.43
N THR A 155 19.46 1.57 -22.15
CA THR A 155 20.16 2.58 -21.33
C THR A 155 21.46 2.08 -20.73
N ARG A 156 21.74 0.77 -20.81
CA ARG A 156 22.88 0.09 -20.16
C ARG A 156 22.94 0.37 -18.66
N ARG A 157 21.77 0.40 -18.02
CA ARG A 157 21.65 0.55 -16.56
C ARG A 157 22.39 -0.58 -15.83
N ASN A 158 23.09 -0.26 -14.75
CA ASN A 158 23.67 -1.26 -13.85
C ASN A 158 22.54 -2.06 -13.16
N PRO A 159 22.51 -3.42 -13.25
CA PRO A 159 21.52 -4.26 -12.54
C PRO A 159 21.64 -4.30 -11.02
N ARG A 160 22.69 -3.67 -10.46
CA ARG A 160 22.93 -3.53 -9.03
C ARG A 160 22.99 -2.06 -8.61
N PHE A 161 22.30 -1.18 -9.36
CA PHE A 161 22.39 0.27 -9.20
C PHE A 161 22.16 0.70 -7.74
N TRP A 162 21.08 0.24 -7.11
CA TRP A 162 20.77 0.57 -5.72
C TRP A 162 21.63 -0.14 -4.68
N ILE A 163 22.16 -1.32 -5.00
CA ILE A 163 22.89 -2.16 -4.04
C ILE A 163 24.35 -1.73 -3.91
N ASP A 164 24.96 -1.34 -5.02
CA ASP A 164 26.37 -0.94 -5.08
C ASP A 164 26.57 0.58 -4.86
N MET A 165 25.48 1.31 -4.63
CA MET A 165 25.48 2.75 -4.34
C MET A 165 26.02 3.02 -2.93
N ASP A 166 26.88 4.03 -2.78
CA ASP A 166 27.34 4.48 -1.47
C ASP A 166 26.30 5.37 -0.76
N ASP A 167 26.42 5.48 0.56
CA ASP A 167 25.47 6.20 1.40
C ASP A 167 25.29 7.67 0.98
N ALA A 168 26.35 8.36 0.56
CA ALA A 168 26.26 9.78 0.17
C ALA A 168 25.48 9.94 -1.14
N THR A 169 25.74 9.08 -2.12
CA THR A 169 24.97 9.05 -3.38
C THR A 169 23.52 8.67 -3.12
N PHE A 170 23.25 7.72 -2.22
CA PHE A 170 21.89 7.32 -1.86
C PHE A 170 21.08 8.46 -1.25
N GLU A 171 21.67 9.21 -0.31
CA GLU A 171 21.03 10.38 0.28
C GLU A 171 20.75 11.48 -0.76
N GLN A 172 21.65 11.67 -1.73
CA GLN A 172 21.41 12.62 -2.82
C GLN A 172 20.24 12.19 -3.71
N GLU A 173 20.14 10.91 -4.07
CA GLU A 173 19.01 10.37 -4.85
C GLU A 173 17.69 10.52 -4.09
N LEU A 174 17.67 10.30 -2.77
CA LEU A 174 16.50 10.54 -1.93
C LEU A 174 16.11 12.02 -1.90
N TYR A 175 17.08 12.92 -1.81
CA TYR A 175 16.85 14.36 -1.85
C TYR A 175 16.23 14.78 -3.19
N ASP A 176 16.78 14.30 -4.30
CA ASP A 176 16.29 14.59 -5.64
C ASP A 176 14.88 14.00 -5.86
N MET A 177 14.61 12.79 -5.36
CA MET A 177 13.27 12.18 -5.38
C MET A 177 12.26 13.01 -4.58
N ARG A 178 12.64 13.51 -3.41
CA ARG A 178 11.75 14.38 -2.61
C ARG A 178 11.49 15.71 -3.32
N GLY A 179 12.52 16.33 -3.90
CA GLY A 179 12.34 17.55 -4.69
C GLY A 179 11.38 17.37 -5.88
N LYS A 180 11.38 16.20 -6.52
CA LYS A 180 10.41 15.87 -7.58
C LYS A 180 8.99 15.77 -7.04
N ILE A 181 8.78 15.21 -5.84
CA ILE A 181 7.46 15.13 -5.20
C ILE A 181 6.90 16.54 -5.00
N ASP A 182 7.71 17.46 -4.48
CA ASP A 182 7.29 18.85 -4.23
C ASP A 182 6.89 19.59 -5.52
N GLN A 183 7.42 19.16 -6.67
CA GLN A 183 7.14 19.74 -7.99
C GLN A 183 5.99 19.08 -8.74
N ILE A 184 5.37 18.03 -8.19
CA ILE A 184 4.24 17.34 -8.84
C ILE A 184 3.07 18.31 -9.04
N ASP A 185 2.55 18.34 -10.26
CA ASP A 185 1.51 19.22 -10.75
C ASP A 185 0.17 18.49 -10.96
N THR A 186 -0.09 17.38 -10.25
CA THR A 186 -1.25 16.48 -10.49
C THR A 186 -2.58 17.22 -10.65
N PHE A 187 -2.85 18.26 -9.85
CA PHE A 187 -4.10 19.03 -9.92
C PHE A 187 -4.22 19.93 -11.16
N GLN A 188 -3.10 20.26 -11.81
CA GLN A 188 -3.08 21.06 -13.03
C GLN A 188 -3.15 20.19 -14.31
N ARG A 189 -2.91 18.88 -14.17
CA ARG A 189 -2.93 17.95 -15.31
C ARG A 189 -4.36 17.72 -15.81
N PRO A 190 -4.56 17.61 -17.14
CA PRO A 190 -5.87 17.33 -17.69
C PRO A 190 -6.31 15.91 -17.32
N ASN A 191 -7.55 15.76 -16.84
CA ASN A 191 -8.17 14.45 -16.67
C ASN A 191 -8.49 13.86 -18.05
N LEU A 192 -7.74 12.83 -18.47
CA LEU A 192 -7.94 12.15 -19.75
C LEU A 192 -9.26 11.36 -19.80
N MET A 193 -9.73 10.86 -18.66
CA MET A 193 -10.96 10.07 -18.57
C MET A 193 -12.23 10.92 -18.69
N ALA A 194 -12.14 12.23 -18.43
CA ALA A 194 -13.26 13.17 -18.60
C ALA A 194 -13.81 13.24 -20.05
N ARG A 195 -13.06 12.72 -21.03
CA ARG A 195 -13.52 12.60 -22.43
C ARG A 195 -14.34 11.34 -22.70
N TYR A 196 -14.22 10.33 -21.85
CA TYR A 196 -14.76 9.00 -22.06
C TYR A 196 -15.87 8.65 -21.05
N VAL A 197 -16.04 9.49 -20.03
CA VAL A 197 -16.83 9.18 -18.84
C VAL A 197 -17.55 10.44 -18.37
N GLU A 198 -18.80 10.28 -17.98
CA GLU A 198 -19.59 11.29 -17.29
C GLU A 198 -19.45 11.10 -15.78
N TYR A 199 -18.99 12.15 -15.09
CA TYR A 199 -18.94 12.18 -13.63
C TYR A 199 -20.28 12.70 -13.13
N VAL A 200 -20.99 11.88 -12.36
CA VAL A 200 -22.22 12.28 -11.69
C VAL A 200 -21.85 12.84 -10.32
N ASP A 201 -22.12 14.12 -10.09
CA ASP A 201 -21.90 14.81 -8.81
C ASP A 201 -22.88 14.33 -7.72
#